data_AF-A0A3D5YJF5-F1
#
_entry.id   AF-A0A3D5YJF5-F1
#
_cell.length_a   1.000
_cell.length_b   1.000
_cell.length_c   1.000
_cell.angle_alpha   90.00
_cell.angle_beta   90.00
_cell.angle_gamma   90.00
#
_symmetry.space_group_name_H-M   'P 1'
#
loop_
_entity.id
_entity.type
_entity.pdbx_description
1 polymer ?
#
loop_
_entity_poly.entity_id
_entity_poly.type
_entity_poly.pdbx_seq_one_letter_code
_entity_poly.pdbx_strand_id
1 'polypeptide(L)'
;LIPTGIKLALPKGYEAQIRPRSGLAYKHGVTVLNSPGTIDADYRGDVGVLLINHGKDDFIIEDGMRVAQMVVAAYTQFTWNTVTDLDETSRGEGGFGSTGKH
;
A
#
# COMPACT_ATOMS: atom_id res chain seq x y z
N LEU A 1 -4.94 -12.91 7.26
CA LEU A 1 -5.78 -12.20 6.27
C LEU A 1 -7.14 -11.97 6.90
N ILE A 2 -7.57 -10.71 7.02
CA ILE A 2 -8.89 -10.35 7.54
C ILE A 2 -9.79 -9.96 6.35
N PRO A 3 -10.87 -10.69 6.04
CA PRO A 3 -11.81 -10.29 5.00
C PRO A 3 -12.58 -9.04 5.43
N THR A 4 -12.93 -8.18 4.48
CA THR A 4 -13.71 -6.97 4.78
C THR A 4 -15.19 -7.13 4.45
N GLY A 5 -15.56 -8.14 3.64
CA GLY A 5 -16.88 -8.26 3.06
C GLY A 5 -17.16 -7.23 1.95
N ILE A 6 -16.16 -6.44 1.56
CA ILE A 6 -16.27 -5.40 0.54
C ILE A 6 -15.76 -5.96 -0.79
N LYS A 7 -16.62 -5.93 -1.80
CA LYS A 7 -16.24 -6.16 -3.20
C LYS A 7 -16.44 -4.87 -3.97
N LEU A 8 -15.58 -4.64 -4.95
CA LEU A 8 -15.58 -3.39 -5.71
C LEU A 8 -15.27 -3.64 -7.19
N ALA A 9 -15.72 -2.72 -8.01
CA ALA A 9 -15.44 -2.68 -9.45
C ALA A 9 -14.94 -1.28 -9.78
N LEU A 10 -13.62 -1.09 -9.80
CA LEU A 10 -13.05 0.23 -10.08
C LEU A 10 -13.10 0.51 -11.58
N PRO A 11 -13.22 1.79 -11.98
CA PRO A 11 -12.98 2.18 -13.35
C PRO A 11 -11.53 1.88 -13.75
N LYS A 12 -11.31 1.53 -15.03
CA LYS A 12 -9.96 1.39 -15.58
C LYS A 12 -9.17 2.69 -15.36
N GLY A 13 -7.91 2.57 -14.96
CA GLY A 13 -7.06 3.71 -14.62
C GLY A 13 -7.11 4.13 -13.15
N TYR A 14 -7.82 3.39 -12.31
CA TYR A 14 -7.86 3.58 -10.86
C TYR A 14 -7.54 2.30 -10.11
N GLU A 15 -6.77 2.43 -9.03
CA GLU A 15 -6.52 1.38 -8.04
C GLU A 15 -7.08 1.79 -6.68
N ALA A 16 -7.40 0.80 -5.86
CA ALA A 16 -7.67 1.01 -4.44
C ALA A 16 -6.43 0.62 -3.63
N GLN A 17 -6.11 1.40 -2.61
CA GLN A 17 -4.94 1.21 -1.77
C GLN A 17 -5.39 0.99 -0.33
N ILE A 18 -5.09 -0.19 0.22
CA ILE A 18 -5.31 -0.50 1.64
C ILE A 18 -4.11 -0.03 2.44
N ARG A 19 -4.35 0.89 3.37
CA ARG A 19 -3.32 1.55 4.19
C ARG A 19 -3.60 1.33 5.69
N PRO A 20 -2.55 1.34 6.53
CA PRO A 20 -2.71 1.22 7.98
C PRO A 20 -3.38 2.46 8.56
N ARG A 21 -4.06 2.29 9.69
CA ARG A 21 -4.51 3.39 10.54
C ARG A 21 -3.37 3.80 11.46
N SER A 22 -3.00 5.08 11.46
CA SER A 22 -1.87 5.59 12.24
C SER A 22 -1.97 5.26 13.74
N GLY A 23 -3.18 5.31 14.30
CA GLY A 23 -3.42 4.99 15.71
C GLY A 23 -3.09 3.54 16.07
N LEU A 24 -3.39 2.57 15.20
CA LEU A 24 -3.08 1.16 15.45
C LEU A 24 -1.57 0.90 15.31
N ALA A 25 -0.95 1.49 14.29
CA ALA A 25 0.48 1.37 14.06
C ALA A 25 1.30 2.00 15.20
N TYR A 26 0.96 3.21 15.63
CA TYR A 26 1.69 3.93 16.68
C TYR A 26 1.50 3.32 18.07
N LYS A 27 0.25 2.98 18.45
CA LYS A 27 -0.07 2.54 19.81
C LYS A 27 0.16 1.05 20.04
N HIS A 28 -0.01 0.23 19.01
CA HIS A 28 -0.02 -1.23 19.14
C HIS A 28 0.97 -1.93 18.23
N GLY A 29 1.67 -1.22 17.33
CA GLY A 29 2.55 -1.85 16.34
C GLY A 29 1.80 -2.67 15.28
N VAL A 30 0.48 -2.53 15.19
CA VAL A 30 -0.35 -3.26 14.22
C VAL A 30 -0.45 -2.46 12.92
N THR A 31 -0.03 -3.07 11.82
CA THR A 31 -0.02 -2.44 10.50
C THR A 31 -0.49 -3.40 9.41
N VAL A 32 -0.61 -2.89 8.19
CA VAL A 32 -0.89 -3.67 6.99
C VAL A 32 0.44 -4.10 6.38
N LEU A 33 0.72 -5.41 6.35
CA LEU A 33 1.98 -6.02 5.97
C LEU A 33 2.42 -5.63 4.55
N ASN A 34 1.48 -5.60 3.61
CA ASN A 34 1.73 -5.24 2.21
C ASN A 34 1.42 -3.76 1.93
N SER A 35 1.46 -2.88 2.93
CA SER A 35 1.06 -1.47 2.75
C SER A 35 1.98 -0.70 1.79
N PRO A 36 1.42 0.10 0.87
CA PRO A 36 0.00 0.14 0.51
C PRO A 36 -0.39 -1.12 -0.27
N GLY A 37 -1.45 -1.81 0.17
CA GLY A 37 -1.96 -2.98 -0.53
C GLY A 37 -2.78 -2.57 -1.74
N THR A 38 -2.35 -2.94 -2.94
CA THR A 38 -3.04 -2.60 -4.20
C THR A 38 -4.21 -3.53 -4.49
N ILE A 39 -5.34 -2.94 -4.87
CA ILE A 39 -6.52 -3.61 -5.41
C ILE A 39 -6.70 -3.13 -6.86
N ASP A 40 -6.52 -4.05 -7.80
CA ASP A 40 -6.59 -3.79 -9.24
C ASP A 40 -8.02 -3.50 -9.73
N ALA A 41 -8.11 -2.78 -10.85
CA ALA A 41 -9.41 -2.39 -11.41
C ALA A 41 -10.25 -3.56 -11.93
N ASP A 42 -9.61 -4.67 -12.28
CA ASP A 42 -10.26 -5.91 -12.74
C ASP A 42 -10.53 -6.91 -11.62
N TYR A 43 -10.07 -6.65 -10.39
CA TYR A 43 -10.34 -7.51 -9.24
C TYR A 43 -11.81 -7.43 -8.82
N ARG A 44 -12.44 -8.59 -8.57
CA ARG A 44 -13.85 -8.72 -8.14
C ARG A 44 -14.04 -9.58 -6.89
N GLY A 45 -12.94 -10.01 -6.29
CA GLY A 45 -12.97 -10.76 -5.03
C GLY A 45 -13.26 -9.86 -3.83
N ASP A 46 -13.31 -10.49 -2.66
CA ASP A 46 -13.43 -9.77 -1.38
C ASP A 46 -12.09 -9.09 -1.05
N VAL A 47 -12.14 -7.80 -0.75
CA VAL A 47 -10.98 -7.05 -0.29
C VAL A 47 -10.54 -7.60 1.06
N GLY A 48 -9.27 -7.99 1.13
CA GLY A 48 -8.66 -8.49 2.35
C GLY A 48 -7.63 -7.50 2.92
N VAL A 49 -7.52 -7.49 4.24
CA VAL A 49 -6.47 -6.75 4.96
C VAL A 49 -5.44 -7.74 5.52
N LEU A 50 -4.20 -7.65 5.05
CA LEU A 50 -3.08 -8.44 5.58
C LEU A 50 -2.49 -7.72 6.79
N LEU A 51 -3.06 -7.95 7.98
CA LEU A 51 -2.53 -7.38 9.21
C LEU A 51 -1.33 -8.16 9.72
N ILE A 52 -0.36 -7.43 10.28
CA ILE A 52 0.77 -7.95 11.04
C ILE A 52 0.90 -7.15 12.35
N ASN A 53 1.18 -7.86 13.44
CA ASN A 53 1.46 -7.27 14.75
C ASN A 53 2.98 -7.23 14.97
N HIS A 54 3.58 -6.05 14.98
CA HIS A 54 4.97 -5.81 15.38
C HIS A 54 5.10 -5.38 16.85
N GLY A 55 3.97 -5.24 17.56
CA GLY A 55 3.94 -4.98 18.99
C GLY A 55 4.48 -6.14 19.81
N LYS A 56 4.70 -5.88 21.10
CA LYS A 56 5.15 -6.91 22.06
C LYS A 56 4.00 -7.68 22.69
N ASP A 57 2.81 -7.07 22.68
CA ASP A 57 1.62 -7.61 23.30
C ASP A 57 0.67 -8.15 22.22
N ASP A 58 -0.15 -9.12 22.61
CA ASP A 58 -1.23 -9.63 21.77
C ASP A 58 -2.23 -8.50 21.45
N PHE A 59 -2.70 -8.47 20.20
CA PHE A 59 -3.72 -7.53 19.75
C PHE A 59 -4.95 -8.28 19.25
N ILE A 60 -6.07 -8.11 19.95
CA ILE A 60 -7.34 -8.76 19.64
C ILE A 60 -8.13 -7.89 18.67
N ILE A 61 -8.52 -8.46 17.53
CA ILE A 61 -9.43 -7.83 16.56
C ILE A 61 -10.83 -8.35 16.83
N GLU A 62 -11.78 -7.42 16.97
CA GLU A 62 -13.20 -7.71 17.17
C GLU A 62 -13.99 -7.46 15.88
N ASP A 63 -15.13 -8.12 15.75
CA ASP A 63 -16.05 -7.87 14.64
C ASP A 63 -16.48 -6.40 14.61
N GLY A 64 -16.56 -5.82 13.42
CA GLY A 64 -16.84 -4.39 13.22
C GLY A 64 -15.69 -3.43 13.57
N MET A 65 -14.54 -3.91 14.07
CA MET A 65 -13.39 -3.06 14.33
C MET A 65 -12.81 -2.48 13.03
N ARG A 66 -12.62 -1.17 12.99
CA ARG A 66 -11.95 -0.50 11.86
C ARG A 66 -10.44 -0.73 11.92
N VAL A 67 -9.90 -1.61 11.09
CA VAL A 67 -8.48 -2.02 11.14
C VAL A 67 -7.58 -1.38 10.07
N ALA A 68 -8.15 -0.89 8.97
CA ALA A 68 -7.43 -0.26 7.87
C ALA A 68 -8.23 0.92 7.31
N GLN A 69 -7.68 1.59 6.31
CA GLN A 69 -8.34 2.61 5.51
C GLN A 69 -8.04 2.41 4.02
N MET A 70 -8.99 2.76 3.15
CA MET A 70 -8.85 2.64 1.71
C MET A 70 -8.72 4.03 1.08
N VAL A 71 -7.80 4.17 0.12
CA VAL A 71 -7.68 5.35 -0.75
C VAL A 71 -7.84 4.88 -2.19
N VAL A 72 -8.68 5.54 -2.98
CA VAL A 72 -8.76 5.30 -4.43
C VAL A 72 -7.88 6.33 -5.15
N ALA A 73 -6.98 5.87 -6.00
CA ALA A 73 -6.01 6.71 -6.70
C ALA A 73 -5.98 6.37 -8.20
N ALA A 74 -5.73 7.39 -9.03
CA ALA A 74 -5.48 7.18 -10.45
C ALA A 74 -4.07 6.64 -10.68
N TYR A 75 -3.91 5.77 -11.67
CA TYR A 75 -2.61 5.27 -12.14
C TYR A 75 -2.46 5.40 -13.65
N THR A 76 -1.21 5.42 -14.11
CA THR A 76 -0.88 5.47 -15.54
C THR A 76 -0.34 4.12 -15.99
N GLN A 77 -0.86 3.60 -17.10
CA GLN A 77 -0.25 2.48 -17.82
C GLN A 77 0.75 3.04 -18.83
N PHE A 78 1.95 2.47 -18.90
CA PHE A 78 2.98 2.89 -19.85
C PHE A 78 3.55 1.68 -20.59
N THR A 79 4.13 1.95 -21.76
CA THR A 79 4.85 0.95 -22.55
C THR A 79 6.34 1.18 -22.37
N TRP A 80 7.09 0.11 -22.13
CA TRP A 80 8.54 0.18 -21.99
C TRP A 80 9.22 0.52 -23.32
N ASN A 81 10.20 1.43 -23.29
CA ASN A 81 11.07 1.74 -24.42
C ASN A 81 12.52 1.43 -24.04
N THR A 82 13.05 0.31 -24.54
CA THR A 82 14.41 -0.14 -24.22
C THR A 82 15.45 0.69 -24.99
N VAL A 83 16.46 1.18 -24.28
CA VAL A 83 17.55 2.03 -24.81
C VAL A 83 18.90 1.52 -24.30
N THR A 84 20.00 1.88 -24.98
CA THR A 84 21.35 1.55 -24.53
C THR A 84 21.84 2.45 -23.40
N ASP A 85 21.38 3.71 -23.38
CA ASP A 85 21.82 4.75 -22.46
C ASP A 85 20.62 5.63 -22.02
N LEU A 86 20.66 6.13 -20.79
CA LEU A 86 19.67 7.06 -20.23
C LEU A 86 20.16 8.51 -20.35
N ASP A 87 19.23 9.46 -20.42
CA ASP A 87 19.55 10.89 -20.39
C ASP A 87 20.16 11.30 -19.03
N GLU A 88 21.08 12.28 -19.06
CA GLU A 88 21.71 12.80 -17.86
C GLU A 88 20.78 13.73 -17.06
N THR A 89 20.85 13.65 -15.74
CA THR A 89 20.14 14.56 -14.83
C THR A 89 21.07 15.06 -13.73
N SER A 90 20.74 16.19 -13.08
CA SER A 90 21.51 16.72 -11.96
C SER A 90 21.60 15.76 -10.76
N ARG A 91 20.66 14.82 -10.61
CA ARG A 91 20.68 13.78 -9.58
C ARG A 91 21.53 12.57 -9.99
N GLY A 92 21.57 12.24 -11.29
CA GLY A 92 22.23 11.05 -11.80
C GLY A 92 21.81 9.78 -11.06
N GLU A 93 22.79 8.95 -10.70
CA GLU A 93 22.60 7.69 -9.97
C GLU A 93 22.42 7.87 -8.44
N GLY A 94 22.35 9.11 -7.93
CA GLY A 94 22.24 9.37 -6.49
C GLY A 94 20.93 8.87 -5.87
N GLY A 95 21.02 7.94 -4.92
CA GLY A 95 19.89 7.40 -4.14
C GLY A 95 20.21 7.20 -2.66
N PHE A 96 19.24 6.71 -1.87
CA PHE A 96 19.44 6.25 -0.48
C PHE A 96 20.17 7.24 0.44
N GLY A 97 19.69 8.48 0.53
CA GLY A 97 20.32 9.49 1.40
C GLY A 97 21.47 10.28 0.77
N SER A 98 21.66 10.17 -0.56
CA SER A 98 22.71 10.88 -1.31
C SER A 98 22.76 12.41 -1.15
N THR A 99 21.76 13.03 -0.51
CA THR A 99 21.68 14.48 -0.26
C THR A 99 21.90 14.87 1.20
N GLY A 100 22.23 13.94 2.12
CA GLY A 100 22.29 14.25 3.56
C GLY A 100 23.21 13.34 4.40
N LYS A 101 23.74 13.90 5.50
CA LYS A 101 24.59 13.22 6.49
C LYS A 101 23.73 12.48 7.52
N HIS A 102 23.29 11.26 7.28
CA HIS A 102 22.95 10.22 8.29
C HIS A 102 22.64 8.90 7.59
#